data_AF-A0A7C2LA58-F1
#
_entry.id   AF-A0A7C2LA58-F1
#
_cell.length_a   1.000
_cell.length_b   1.000
_cell.length_c   1.000
_cell.angle_alpha   90.00
_cell.angle_beta   90.00
_cell.angle_gamma   90.00
#
_symmetry.space_group_name_H-M   'P 1'
#
loop_
_entity.id
_entity.type
_entity.pdbx_description
1 polymer ?
#
loop_
_entity_poly.entity_id
_entity_poly.type
_entity_poly.pdbx_seq_one_letter_code
_entity_poly.pdbx_strand_id
1 'polypeptide(L)'
;MARARKVTGPIVGLDVGTTLMKVAEVRPTKEGVQINAVGVAPTPEGVIDESGYIQDPQALGQAIRQLLTQAGIATKQVVTSVPGQSGLVVRVIEMPKMTPAELDKSMAWEVERHIPFAAQGDVVTDYAVIERPDSDPNDPNMEVLLAAAQQDVVDAVVKALFAAQLDPVAIDVQVLATARTIIGLQPEKYQDKTVVLLNVGATATDMGVFAGKVLRLPRTIPIAGNHFTQAIVDSLAYRVEGTDPRERFAHAEKLKREYAAVLLERLGPSGAAPTYGTEFGAPTGMIDFSQPPSAGMVDFSSGFGEPTFDVEEEKPAEPSQEQPAEPATPAPVEPEETDPLRIEVFDAIAPVLGDFLAEVRRSLEFYRGRVQGARIDEIVLCGGTARMKNLDKFLAQELGIPVSVADPLTHQEALVRRYTMPYLQEVAPLLPVAIGLAIRDMID
;
A
#
# COMPACT_ATOMS: atom_id res chain seq x y z
N MET A 1 31.47 -9.72 -7.37
CA MET A 1 30.69 -8.49 -7.20
C MET A 1 31.46 -7.29 -7.76
N ALA A 2 31.03 -6.76 -8.90
CA ALA A 2 31.52 -5.46 -9.35
C ALA A 2 31.03 -4.42 -8.34
N ARG A 3 31.93 -3.61 -7.75
CA ARG A 3 31.52 -2.48 -6.92
C ARG A 3 30.60 -1.59 -7.76
N ALA A 4 29.35 -1.44 -7.33
CA ALA A 4 28.40 -0.55 -7.97
C ALA A 4 29.06 0.81 -8.18
N ARG A 5 28.99 1.33 -9.41
CA ARG A 5 29.53 2.64 -9.75
C ARG A 5 28.79 3.67 -8.88
N LYS A 6 29.52 4.36 -7.99
CA LYS A 6 28.93 5.34 -7.08
C LYS A 6 28.12 6.36 -7.89
N VAL A 7 26.81 6.38 -7.71
CA VAL A 7 25.91 7.26 -8.45
C VAL A 7 26.19 8.70 -8.02
N THR A 8 26.49 9.58 -8.97
CA THR A 8 26.83 11.00 -8.70
C THR A 8 25.71 11.97 -9.09
N GLY A 9 24.70 11.51 -9.81
CA GLY A 9 23.58 12.31 -10.31
C GLY A 9 22.24 11.95 -9.68
N PRO A 10 21.18 12.71 -9.97
CA PRO A 10 19.82 12.32 -9.59
C PRO A 10 19.40 11.03 -10.31
N ILE A 11 18.56 10.24 -9.65
CA ILE A 11 17.88 9.07 -10.21
C ILE A 11 16.38 9.24 -9.99
N VAL A 12 15.59 8.79 -10.97
CA VAL A 12 14.15 8.64 -10.84
C VAL A 12 13.85 7.22 -10.41
N GLY A 13 13.14 7.05 -9.31
CA GLY A 13 12.46 5.81 -8.99
C GLY A 13 11.04 5.86 -9.54
N LEU A 14 10.67 4.86 -10.34
CA LEU A 14 9.37 4.73 -10.99
C LEU A 14 8.66 3.47 -10.49
N ASP A 15 7.53 3.65 -9.81
CA ASP A 15 6.63 2.55 -9.44
C ASP A 15 5.43 2.54 -10.39
N VAL A 16 5.30 1.48 -11.18
CA VAL A 16 4.19 1.28 -12.11
C VAL A 16 3.20 0.30 -11.49
N GLY A 17 2.13 0.84 -10.90
CA GLY A 17 1.00 0.05 -10.42
C GLY A 17 -0.10 -0.12 -11.48
N THR A 18 -1.00 -1.06 -11.24
CA THR A 18 -2.19 -1.29 -12.10
C THR A 18 -3.15 -0.10 -12.11
N THR A 19 -3.26 0.64 -11.01
CA THR A 19 -4.13 1.81 -10.88
C THR A 19 -3.39 3.15 -10.89
N LEU A 20 -2.16 3.18 -10.35
CA LEU A 20 -1.39 4.40 -10.15
C LEU A 20 0.07 4.20 -10.55
N MET A 21 0.59 5.15 -11.31
CA MET A 21 2.03 5.34 -11.53
C MET A 21 2.54 6.37 -10.53
N LYS A 22 3.69 6.10 -9.90
CA LYS A 22 4.35 7.05 -9.00
C LYS A 22 5.81 7.24 -9.36
N VAL A 23 6.30 8.46 -9.20
CA VAL A 23 7.70 8.84 -9.43
C VAL A 23 8.27 9.57 -8.24
N ALA A 24 9.54 9.33 -7.94
CA ALA A 24 10.33 10.13 -7.02
C ALA A 24 11.70 10.41 -7.64
N GLU A 25 12.09 11.68 -7.76
CA GLU A 25 13.45 12.07 -8.12
C GLU A 25 14.26 12.29 -6.85
N VAL A 26 15.35 11.53 -6.70
CA VAL A 26 16.22 11.60 -5.53
C VAL A 26 17.64 11.89 -5.98
N ARG A 27 18.37 12.69 -5.18
CA ARG A 27 19.77 13.03 -5.42
C ARG A 27 20.61 12.68 -4.19
N PRO A 28 21.82 12.13 -4.38
CA PRO A 28 22.76 11.93 -3.29
C PRO A 28 23.30 13.29 -2.79
N THR A 29 23.39 13.44 -1.48
CA THR A 29 24.01 14.59 -0.80
C THR A 29 25.20 14.14 0.04
N LYS A 30 25.89 15.07 0.71
CA LYS A 30 26.99 14.70 1.61
C LYS A 30 26.50 13.98 2.88
N GLU A 31 25.25 14.23 3.27
CA GLU A 31 24.65 13.79 4.54
C GLU A 31 23.62 12.66 4.33
N GLY A 32 23.43 12.20 3.09
CA GLY A 32 22.47 11.15 2.76
C GLY A 32 21.85 11.37 1.39
N VAL A 33 20.53 11.44 1.34
CA VAL A 33 19.75 11.63 0.11
C VAL A 33 18.74 12.76 0.28
N GLN A 34 18.42 13.44 -0.81
CA GLN A 34 17.40 14.48 -0.84
C GLN A 34 16.37 14.16 -1.94
N ILE A 35 15.10 14.18 -1.57
CA ILE A 35 13.98 14.02 -2.50
C ILE A 35 13.65 15.39 -3.10
N ASN A 36 13.78 15.53 -4.42
CA ASN A 36 13.61 16.81 -5.12
C ASN A 36 12.22 16.99 -5.74
N ALA A 37 11.61 15.89 -6.15
CA ALA A 37 10.33 15.87 -6.82
C ALA A 37 9.63 14.55 -6.57
N VAL A 38 8.31 14.60 -6.45
CA VAL A 38 7.44 13.43 -6.42
C VAL A 38 6.25 13.67 -7.35
N GLY A 39 5.65 12.59 -7.83
CA GLY A 39 4.47 12.66 -8.66
C GLY A 39 3.67 11.36 -8.58
N VAL A 40 2.35 11.50 -8.70
CA VAL A 40 1.41 10.38 -8.77
C VAL A 40 0.42 10.69 -9.88
N ALA A 41 0.18 9.74 -10.77
CA ALA A 41 -0.84 9.83 -11.82
C ALA A 41 -1.57 8.50 -11.97
N PRO A 42 -2.83 8.49 -12.44
CA PRO A 42 -3.52 7.25 -12.77
C PRO A 42 -2.81 6.52 -13.91
N THR A 43 -2.73 5.20 -13.79
CA THR A 43 -2.35 4.33 -14.91
C THR A 43 -3.48 4.35 -15.93
N PRO A 44 -3.22 4.60 -17.23
CA PRO A 44 -4.29 4.63 -18.22
C PRO A 44 -4.99 3.27 -18.33
N GLU A 45 -6.30 3.30 -18.58
CA GLU A 45 -7.11 2.10 -18.67
C GLU A 45 -6.65 1.18 -19.82
N GLY A 46 -6.64 -0.13 -19.56
CA GLY A 46 -6.28 -1.16 -20.54
C GLY A 46 -4.79 -1.25 -20.87
N VAL A 47 -3.95 -0.35 -20.34
CA VAL A 47 -2.49 -0.38 -20.53
C VAL A 47 -1.84 -1.50 -19.72
N ILE A 48 -2.38 -1.78 -18.55
CA ILE A 48 -1.98 -2.89 -17.68
C ILE A 48 -3.23 -3.65 -17.30
N ASP A 49 -3.19 -4.98 -17.38
CA ASP A 49 -4.30 -5.83 -16.94
C ASP A 49 -4.31 -6.07 -15.43
N GLU A 50 -5.34 -6.77 -14.94
CA GLU A 50 -5.51 -7.09 -13.52
C GLU A 50 -4.40 -7.99 -12.96
N SER A 51 -3.77 -8.81 -13.81
CA SER A 51 -2.62 -9.62 -13.44
C SER A 51 -1.30 -8.83 -13.37
N GLY A 52 -1.28 -7.59 -13.84
CA GLY A 52 -0.13 -6.70 -13.83
C GLY A 52 0.72 -6.77 -15.10
N TYR A 53 0.28 -7.47 -16.15
CA TYR A 53 1.00 -7.49 -17.43
C TYR A 53 0.71 -6.22 -18.22
N ILE A 54 1.77 -5.64 -18.79
CA ILE A 54 1.68 -4.46 -19.65
C ILE A 54 1.19 -4.89 -21.04
N GLN A 55 0.00 -4.43 -21.41
CA GLN A 55 -0.65 -4.72 -22.68
C GLN A 55 -0.25 -3.71 -23.77
N ASP A 56 -0.05 -2.44 -23.40
CA ASP A 56 0.38 -1.38 -24.32
C ASP A 56 1.59 -0.59 -23.77
N PRO A 57 2.82 -1.04 -24.03
CA PRO A 57 4.03 -0.34 -23.60
C PRO A 57 4.17 1.08 -24.16
N GLN A 58 3.61 1.37 -25.35
CA GLN A 58 3.73 2.70 -25.97
C GLN A 58 2.83 3.71 -25.26
N ALA A 59 1.57 3.34 -25.02
CA ALA A 59 0.65 4.16 -24.23
C ALA A 59 1.16 4.36 -22.80
N LEU A 60 1.72 3.31 -22.18
CA LEU A 60 2.36 3.42 -20.87
C LEU A 60 3.51 4.43 -20.87
N GLY A 61 4.40 4.34 -21.87
CA GLY A 61 5.53 5.26 -21.99
C GLY A 61 5.11 6.72 -22.16
N GLN A 62 4.05 6.98 -22.93
CA GLN A 62 3.48 8.33 -23.06
C GLN A 62 2.94 8.85 -21.72
N ALA A 63 2.23 8.01 -20.97
CA ALA A 63 1.68 8.37 -19.67
C ALA A 63 2.78 8.63 -18.62
N ILE A 64 3.84 7.81 -18.61
CA ILE A 64 5.03 8.03 -17.77
C ILE A 64 5.68 9.37 -18.11
N ARG A 65 5.87 9.67 -19.40
CA ARG A 65 6.47 10.95 -19.84
C ARG A 65 5.62 12.15 -19.43
N GLN A 66 4.29 12.03 -19.50
CA GLN A 66 3.37 13.05 -19.03
C GLN A 66 3.50 13.25 -17.51
N LEU A 67 3.54 12.17 -16.73
CA LEU A 67 3.75 12.21 -15.27
C LEU A 67 5.06 12.91 -14.90
N LEU A 68 6.17 12.57 -15.57
CA LEU A 68 7.46 13.22 -15.34
C LEU A 68 7.42 14.72 -15.65
N THR A 69 6.75 15.10 -16.73
CA THR A 69 6.58 16.51 -17.12
C THR A 69 5.77 17.28 -16.07
N GLN A 70 4.67 16.70 -15.59
CA GLN A 70 3.83 17.28 -14.53
C GLN A 70 4.56 17.38 -13.19
N ALA A 71 5.36 16.37 -12.85
CA ALA A 71 6.22 16.37 -11.68
C ALA A 71 7.44 17.30 -11.85
N GLY A 72 7.67 17.86 -13.04
CA GLY A 72 8.82 18.71 -13.40
C GLY A 72 10.16 18.01 -13.16
N ILE A 73 10.27 16.76 -13.63
CA ILE A 73 11.45 15.91 -13.56
C ILE A 73 12.08 15.83 -14.96
N ALA A 74 13.35 16.20 -15.07
CA ALA A 74 14.11 16.14 -16.33
C ALA A 74 15.14 14.99 -16.36
N THR A 75 15.35 14.32 -15.23
CA THR A 75 16.27 13.20 -15.09
C THR A 75 15.79 12.00 -15.90
N LYS A 76 16.69 11.39 -16.68
CA LYS A 76 16.39 10.23 -17.54
C LYS A 76 16.76 8.89 -16.93
N GLN A 77 17.76 8.88 -16.04
CA GLN A 77 18.19 7.66 -15.35
C GLN A 77 17.06 7.18 -14.43
N VAL A 78 16.55 5.99 -14.71
CA VAL A 78 15.39 5.44 -14.00
C VAL A 78 15.70 4.05 -13.42
N VAL A 79 15.24 3.83 -12.20
CA VAL A 79 15.10 2.50 -11.59
C VAL A 79 13.61 2.23 -11.45
N THR A 80 13.16 1.09 -11.92
CA THR A 80 11.75 0.66 -11.82
C THR A 80 11.65 -0.67 -11.11
N SER A 81 10.45 -1.11 -10.76
CA SER A 81 10.18 -2.50 -10.42
C SER A 81 9.44 -3.24 -11.54
N VAL A 82 9.40 -4.56 -11.45
CA VAL A 82 8.44 -5.37 -12.21
C VAL A 82 7.03 -5.04 -11.70
N PRO A 83 6.05 -4.74 -12.58
CA PRO A 83 4.67 -4.49 -12.19
C PRO A 83 3.96 -5.81 -11.85
N GLY A 84 3.10 -5.78 -10.83
CA GLY A 84 2.25 -6.90 -10.47
C GLY A 84 2.99 -8.09 -9.84
N GLN A 85 2.24 -9.17 -9.63
CA GLN A 85 2.68 -10.35 -8.86
C GLN A 85 2.68 -11.64 -9.67
N SER A 86 1.96 -11.68 -10.81
CA SER A 86 1.82 -12.89 -11.61
C SER A 86 3.08 -13.24 -12.40
N GLY A 87 3.84 -12.21 -12.78
CA GLY A 87 5.06 -12.33 -13.57
C GLY A 87 6.36 -12.43 -12.77
N LEU A 88 6.32 -12.29 -11.44
CA LEU A 88 7.49 -12.20 -10.56
C LEU A 88 7.33 -13.14 -9.36
N VAL A 89 8.37 -13.93 -9.07
CA VAL A 89 8.46 -14.76 -7.87
C VAL A 89 9.68 -14.33 -7.08
N VAL A 90 9.48 -13.96 -5.81
CA VAL A 90 10.55 -13.65 -4.86
C VAL A 90 10.49 -14.65 -3.71
N ARG A 91 11.57 -15.40 -3.49
CA ARG A 91 11.63 -16.45 -2.45
C ARG A 91 12.99 -16.49 -1.78
N VAL A 92 12.99 -16.87 -0.50
CA VAL A 92 14.21 -17.29 0.19
C VAL A 92 14.29 -18.81 0.09
N ILE A 93 15.34 -19.31 -0.54
CA ILE A 93 15.63 -20.74 -0.67
C ILE A 93 16.83 -21.09 0.21
N GLU A 94 16.83 -22.32 0.71
CA GLU A 94 17.91 -22.86 1.53
C GLU A 94 18.74 -23.83 0.68
N MET A 95 20.05 -23.65 0.69
CA MET A 95 20.99 -24.40 -0.14
C MET A 95 22.19 -24.83 0.69
N PRO A 96 22.91 -25.91 0.31
CA PRO A 96 24.19 -26.22 0.93
C PRO A 96 25.18 -25.06 0.79
N LYS A 97 25.99 -24.82 1.82
CA LYS A 97 27.01 -23.78 1.83
C LYS A 97 28.07 -24.08 0.76
N MET A 98 28.28 -23.15 -0.16
CA MET A 98 29.19 -23.30 -1.29
C MET A 98 29.86 -21.98 -1.67
N THR A 99 30.88 -22.03 -2.52
CA THR A 99 31.53 -20.81 -3.03
C THR A 99 30.63 -20.06 -4.01
N PRO A 100 30.80 -18.74 -4.21
CA PRO A 100 30.01 -17.99 -5.19
C PRO A 100 30.02 -18.62 -6.60
N ALA A 101 31.17 -19.09 -7.08
CA ALA A 101 31.27 -19.71 -8.41
C ALA A 101 30.56 -21.06 -8.53
N GLU A 102 30.39 -21.78 -7.42
CA GLU A 102 29.58 -23.01 -7.35
C GLU A 102 28.10 -22.66 -7.29
N LEU A 103 27.73 -21.66 -6.49
CA LEU A 103 26.37 -21.15 -6.41
C LEU A 103 25.85 -20.76 -7.79
N ASP A 104 26.62 -19.96 -8.54
CA ASP A 104 26.26 -19.54 -9.90
C ASP A 104 25.88 -20.72 -10.80
N LYS A 105 26.56 -21.87 -10.67
CA LYS A 105 26.30 -23.08 -11.46
C LYS A 105 25.07 -23.83 -10.97
N SER A 106 24.83 -23.84 -9.67
CA SER A 106 23.70 -24.53 -9.05
C SER A 106 22.37 -23.78 -9.23
N MET A 107 22.41 -22.44 -9.30
CA MET A 107 21.20 -21.63 -9.35
C MET A 107 20.32 -21.90 -10.58
N ALA A 108 20.90 -22.21 -11.74
CA ALA A 108 20.12 -22.51 -12.94
C ALA A 108 19.14 -23.69 -12.71
N TRP A 109 19.59 -24.73 -12.00
CA TRP A 109 18.77 -25.89 -11.69
C TRP A 109 17.79 -25.61 -10.54
N GLU A 110 18.21 -24.86 -9.52
CA GLU A 110 17.31 -24.52 -8.41
C GLU A 110 16.17 -23.60 -8.84
N VAL A 111 16.40 -22.71 -9.80
CA VAL A 111 15.34 -21.90 -10.43
C VAL A 111 14.27 -22.79 -11.04
N GLU A 112 14.66 -23.78 -11.86
CA GLU A 112 13.70 -24.68 -12.53
C GLU A 112 12.84 -25.47 -11.52
N ARG A 113 13.42 -25.84 -10.37
CA ARG A 113 12.70 -26.56 -9.30
C ARG A 113 11.74 -25.68 -8.50
N HIS A 114 12.08 -24.42 -8.31
CA HIS A 114 11.36 -23.53 -7.40
C HIS A 114 10.36 -22.61 -8.11
N ILE A 115 10.51 -22.39 -9.41
CA ILE A 115 9.74 -21.41 -10.19
C ILE A 115 8.80 -22.17 -11.16
N PRO A 116 7.47 -22.20 -10.90
CA PRO A 116 6.53 -23.04 -11.65
C PRO A 116 6.52 -22.84 -13.17
N PHE A 117 6.84 -21.63 -13.64
CA PHE A 117 6.88 -21.27 -15.07
C PHE A 117 8.26 -21.37 -15.70
N ALA A 118 9.33 -21.55 -14.92
CA ALA A 118 10.70 -21.59 -15.47
C ALA A 118 10.96 -22.79 -16.38
N ALA A 119 10.23 -23.89 -16.19
CA ALA A 119 10.33 -25.06 -17.07
C ALA A 119 9.62 -24.86 -18.44
N GLN A 120 8.78 -23.84 -18.57
CA GLN A 120 7.88 -23.66 -19.73
C GLN A 120 8.28 -22.50 -20.64
N GLY A 121 9.21 -21.64 -20.22
CA GLY A 121 9.61 -20.47 -20.98
C GLY A 121 10.82 -19.75 -20.38
N ASP A 122 11.23 -18.67 -21.05
CA ASP A 122 12.40 -17.90 -20.66
C ASP A 122 12.13 -17.06 -19.41
N VAL A 123 13.07 -17.10 -18.47
CA VAL A 123 13.02 -16.35 -17.21
C VAL A 123 14.26 -15.52 -17.02
N VAL A 124 14.06 -14.30 -16.55
CA VAL A 124 15.13 -13.43 -16.04
C VAL A 124 15.26 -13.71 -14.55
N THR A 125 16.47 -14.02 -14.09
CA THR A 125 16.71 -14.33 -12.68
C THR A 125 17.87 -13.51 -12.14
N ASP A 126 17.76 -13.19 -10.86
CA ASP A 126 18.83 -12.63 -10.06
C ASP A 126 18.73 -13.20 -8.64
N TYR A 127 19.85 -13.24 -7.93
CA TYR A 127 19.88 -13.75 -6.57
C TYR A 127 20.96 -13.10 -5.72
N ALA A 128 20.71 -13.10 -4.41
CA ALA A 128 21.63 -12.59 -3.41
C ALA A 128 21.70 -13.55 -2.24
N VAL A 129 22.92 -13.83 -1.77
CA VAL A 129 23.13 -14.57 -0.51
C VAL A 129 22.64 -13.71 0.64
N ILE A 130 21.84 -14.29 1.53
CA ILE A 130 21.37 -13.63 2.74
C ILE A 130 22.30 -13.98 3.89
N GLU A 131 22.99 -12.99 4.43
CA GLU A 131 23.77 -13.14 5.65
C GLU A 131 22.88 -12.83 6.85
N ARG A 132 22.72 -13.83 7.73
CA ARG A 132 21.94 -13.70 8.96
C ARG A 132 22.89 -13.45 10.13
N PRO A 133 22.79 -12.31 10.84
CA PRO A 133 23.66 -12.04 12.00
C PRO A 133 23.57 -13.11 13.10
N ASP A 134 22.44 -13.81 13.18
CA ASP A 134 22.08 -14.86 14.13
C ASP A 134 22.33 -16.29 13.62
N SER A 135 22.79 -16.49 12.37
CA SER A 135 23.09 -17.83 11.87
C SER A 135 24.33 -18.45 12.51
N ASP A 136 24.30 -19.76 12.77
CA ASP A 136 25.48 -20.51 13.20
C ASP A 136 26.56 -20.43 12.09
N PRO A 137 27.78 -19.95 12.37
CA PRO A 137 28.86 -19.92 11.38
C PRO A 137 29.16 -21.30 10.76
N ASN A 138 28.87 -22.38 11.49
CA ASN A 138 29.05 -23.77 11.08
C ASN A 138 27.80 -24.38 10.44
N ASP A 139 26.74 -23.60 10.21
CA ASP A 139 25.56 -24.08 9.49
C ASP A 139 26.01 -24.64 8.13
N PRO A 140 25.69 -25.92 7.83
CA PRO A 140 26.02 -26.52 6.54
C PRO A 140 25.22 -25.89 5.40
N ASN A 141 24.19 -25.10 5.70
CA ASN A 141 23.35 -24.45 4.72
C ASN A 141 23.60 -22.93 4.69
N MET A 142 23.23 -22.34 3.55
CA MET A 142 23.19 -20.92 3.30
C MET A 142 21.81 -20.56 2.75
N GLU A 143 21.37 -19.33 2.98
CA GLU A 143 20.13 -18.84 2.42
C GLU A 143 20.40 -17.92 1.23
N VAL A 144 19.54 -18.03 0.21
CA VAL A 144 19.62 -17.26 -1.01
C VAL A 144 18.27 -16.63 -1.29
N LEU A 145 18.23 -15.31 -1.42
CA LEU A 145 17.10 -14.58 -1.96
C LEU A 145 17.13 -14.76 -3.49
N LEU A 146 16.13 -15.44 -4.03
CA LEU A 146 15.93 -15.61 -5.46
C LEU A 146 14.78 -14.71 -5.92
N ALA A 147 15.01 -13.94 -6.98
CA ALA A 147 13.99 -13.25 -7.75
C ALA A 147 13.98 -13.80 -9.18
N ALA A 148 12.82 -14.23 -9.65
CA ALA A 148 12.63 -14.76 -11.00
C ALA A 148 11.41 -14.09 -11.64
N ALA A 149 11.60 -13.49 -12.81
CA ALA A 149 10.55 -12.85 -13.59
C ALA A 149 10.44 -13.48 -14.98
N GLN A 150 9.24 -13.51 -15.55
CA GLN A 150 9.05 -13.92 -16.95
C GLN A 150 9.71 -12.88 -17.88
N GLN A 151 10.41 -13.37 -18.92
CA GLN A 151 11.17 -12.50 -19.83
C GLN A 151 10.29 -11.46 -20.53
N ASP A 152 9.09 -11.85 -20.95
CA ASP A 152 8.12 -10.98 -21.63
C ASP A 152 7.66 -9.80 -20.77
N VAL A 153 7.49 -10.02 -19.45
CA VAL A 153 7.18 -8.97 -18.47
C VAL A 153 8.31 -7.95 -18.40
N VAL A 154 9.56 -8.43 -18.29
CA VAL A 154 10.74 -7.56 -18.24
C VAL A 154 10.88 -6.78 -19.55
N ASP A 155 10.70 -7.44 -20.69
CA ASP A 155 10.76 -6.81 -22.01
C ASP A 155 9.68 -5.72 -22.18
N ALA A 156 8.46 -5.96 -21.69
CA ALA A 156 7.37 -5.00 -21.77
C ALA A 156 7.67 -3.73 -20.94
N VAL A 157 8.23 -3.90 -19.74
CA VAL A 157 8.70 -2.78 -18.90
C VAL A 157 9.78 -1.99 -19.63
N VAL A 158 10.82 -2.67 -20.15
CA VAL A 158 11.92 -2.00 -20.87
C VAL A 158 11.42 -1.24 -22.09
N LYS A 159 10.49 -1.82 -22.87
CA LYS A 159 9.84 -1.15 -24.00
C LYS A 159 9.09 0.11 -23.57
N ALA A 160 8.36 0.07 -22.45
CA ALA A 160 7.65 1.23 -21.93
C ALA A 160 8.59 2.36 -21.48
N LEU A 161 9.71 2.01 -20.83
CA LEU A 161 10.73 2.99 -20.43
C LEU A 161 11.38 3.67 -21.64
N PHE A 162 11.71 2.91 -22.69
CA PHE A 162 12.23 3.51 -23.93
C PHE A 162 11.20 4.37 -24.66
N ALA A 163 9.92 3.97 -24.67
CA ALA A 163 8.83 4.80 -25.19
C ALA A 163 8.68 6.13 -24.40
N ALA A 164 8.98 6.11 -23.09
CA ALA A 164 9.06 7.30 -22.25
C ALA A 164 10.35 8.14 -22.44
N GLN A 165 11.30 7.68 -23.26
CA GLN A 165 12.63 8.28 -23.46
C GLN A 165 13.51 8.29 -22.20
N LEU A 166 13.36 7.26 -21.37
CA LEU A 166 14.15 7.04 -20.17
C LEU A 166 15.31 6.08 -20.43
N ASP A 167 16.31 6.15 -19.56
CA ASP A 167 17.51 5.32 -19.57
C ASP A 167 17.43 4.35 -18.36
N PRO A 168 16.99 3.08 -18.56
CA PRO A 168 16.85 2.11 -17.47
C PRO A 168 18.21 1.77 -16.87
N VAL A 169 18.37 1.98 -15.56
CA VAL A 169 19.59 1.64 -14.80
C VAL A 169 19.45 0.26 -14.16
N ALA A 170 18.29 -0.03 -13.57
CA ALA A 170 17.99 -1.29 -12.93
C ALA A 170 16.48 -1.56 -12.89
N ILE A 171 16.14 -2.85 -12.78
CA ILE A 171 14.81 -3.33 -12.44
C ILE A 171 14.94 -4.05 -11.10
N ASP A 172 14.12 -3.65 -10.13
CA ASP A 172 14.17 -4.15 -8.75
C ASP A 172 12.81 -4.78 -8.34
N VAL A 173 12.71 -5.22 -7.09
CA VAL A 173 11.50 -5.77 -6.49
C VAL A 173 10.93 -4.83 -5.43
N GLN A 174 9.61 -4.71 -5.38
CA GLN A 174 8.91 -3.69 -4.59
C GLN A 174 9.14 -3.83 -3.07
N VAL A 175 9.21 -5.06 -2.56
CA VAL A 175 9.43 -5.34 -1.13
C VAL A 175 10.79 -4.81 -0.64
N LEU A 176 11.84 -4.94 -1.44
CA LEU A 176 13.17 -4.43 -1.11
C LEU A 176 13.23 -2.90 -1.25
N ALA A 177 12.64 -2.35 -2.31
CA ALA A 177 12.52 -0.91 -2.48
C ALA A 177 11.81 -0.27 -1.28
N THR A 178 10.66 -0.81 -0.86
CA THR A 178 9.92 -0.33 0.31
C THR A 178 10.80 -0.32 1.57
N ALA A 179 11.56 -1.39 1.80
CA ALA A 179 12.48 -1.47 2.94
C ALA A 179 13.61 -0.44 2.87
N ARG A 180 14.17 -0.17 1.69
CA ARG A 180 15.19 0.88 1.52
C ARG A 180 14.67 2.25 1.98
N THR A 181 13.41 2.57 1.69
CA THR A 181 12.80 3.81 2.14
C THR A 181 12.54 3.80 3.65
N ILE A 182 11.82 2.81 4.15
CA ILE A 182 11.32 2.82 5.53
C ILE A 182 12.44 2.53 6.53
N ILE A 183 13.22 1.48 6.27
CA ILE A 183 14.28 1.01 7.15
C ILE A 183 15.60 1.69 6.80
N GLY A 184 15.94 1.74 5.50
CA GLY A 184 17.24 2.22 5.03
C GLY A 184 17.51 3.70 5.30
N LEU A 185 16.47 4.55 5.28
CA LEU A 185 16.59 5.97 5.63
C LEU A 185 16.53 6.24 7.15
N GLN A 186 16.18 5.23 7.96
CA GLN A 186 16.07 5.35 9.42
C GLN A 186 16.78 4.18 10.12
N PRO A 187 18.07 3.90 9.82
CA PRO A 187 18.75 2.70 10.31
C PRO A 187 18.80 2.63 11.84
N GLU A 188 19.00 3.76 12.52
CA GLU A 188 19.05 3.85 13.98
C GLU A 188 17.72 3.45 14.65
N LYS A 189 16.59 3.72 13.99
CA LYS A 189 15.25 3.37 14.51
C LYS A 189 14.99 1.87 14.42
N TYR A 190 15.53 1.21 13.40
CA TYR A 190 15.13 -0.15 12.99
C TYR A 190 16.21 -1.22 13.17
N GLN A 191 17.47 -0.86 13.47
CA GLN A 191 18.60 -1.79 13.56
C GLN A 191 18.35 -3.03 14.44
N ASP A 192 17.68 -2.86 15.59
CA ASP A 192 17.44 -3.91 16.59
C ASP A 192 15.97 -4.37 16.62
N LYS A 193 15.20 -4.01 15.59
CA LYS A 193 13.78 -4.32 15.49
C LYS A 193 13.48 -5.35 14.42
N THR A 194 12.43 -6.13 14.64
CA THR A 194 11.76 -6.92 13.62
C THR A 194 10.49 -6.20 13.18
N VAL A 195 10.46 -5.77 11.93
CA VAL A 195 9.39 -4.94 11.37
C VAL A 195 8.74 -5.65 10.19
N VAL A 196 7.42 -5.56 10.15
CA VAL A 196 6.63 -6.02 9.00
C VAL A 196 6.28 -4.82 8.15
N LEU A 197 6.64 -4.84 6.88
CA LEU A 197 6.20 -3.87 5.89
C LEU A 197 5.02 -4.46 5.14
N LEU A 198 3.88 -3.77 5.10
CA LEU A 198 2.69 -4.15 4.34
C LEU A 198 2.38 -3.06 3.30
N ASN A 199 2.71 -3.31 2.05
CA ASN A 199 2.31 -2.48 0.91
C ASN A 199 0.97 -2.98 0.36
N VAL A 200 -0.13 -2.36 0.78
CA VAL A 200 -1.49 -2.74 0.38
C VAL A 200 -1.85 -2.01 -0.92
N GLY A 201 -1.55 -2.67 -2.04
CA GLY A 201 -1.78 -2.18 -3.40
C GLY A 201 -3.24 -2.28 -3.85
N ALA A 202 -3.44 -2.21 -5.16
CA ALA A 202 -4.75 -2.37 -5.79
C ALA A 202 -5.11 -3.85 -6.00
N THR A 203 -4.21 -4.65 -6.58
CA THR A 203 -4.47 -6.06 -6.93
C THR A 203 -3.86 -7.06 -5.96
N ALA A 204 -2.79 -6.70 -5.25
CA ALA A 204 -2.16 -7.54 -4.23
C ALA A 204 -1.59 -6.70 -3.08
N THR A 205 -1.29 -7.39 -1.98
CA THR A 205 -0.53 -6.83 -0.86
C THR A 205 0.83 -7.50 -0.78
N ASP A 206 1.90 -6.70 -0.85
CA ASP A 206 3.26 -7.17 -0.60
C ASP A 206 3.61 -7.06 0.87
N MET A 207 4.03 -8.17 1.45
CA MET A 207 4.47 -8.26 2.83
C MET A 207 5.95 -8.65 2.89
N GLY A 208 6.72 -7.89 3.66
CA GLY A 208 8.11 -8.22 3.98
C GLY A 208 8.34 -8.19 5.48
N VAL A 209 8.84 -9.28 6.06
CA VAL A 209 9.33 -9.30 7.45
C VAL A 209 10.83 -9.04 7.43
N PHE A 210 11.27 -8.00 8.13
CA PHE A 210 12.67 -7.59 8.20
C PHE A 210 13.16 -7.60 9.64
N ALA A 211 14.35 -8.13 9.88
CA ALA A 211 15.07 -7.96 11.15
C ALA A 211 16.28 -7.06 10.90
N GLY A 212 16.24 -5.83 11.43
CA GLY A 212 17.12 -4.76 10.95
C GLY A 212 16.92 -4.55 9.45
N LYS A 213 18.03 -4.58 8.69
CA LYS A 213 18.01 -4.48 7.22
C LYS A 213 17.76 -5.82 6.49
N VAL A 214 17.75 -6.94 7.22
CA VAL A 214 17.75 -8.28 6.60
C VAL A 214 16.32 -8.77 6.38
N LEU A 215 15.97 -9.05 5.12
CA LEU A 215 14.70 -9.68 4.76
C LEU A 215 14.66 -11.13 5.28
N ARG A 216 13.65 -11.44 6.08
CA ARG A 216 13.41 -12.79 6.65
C ARG A 216 12.30 -13.54 5.92
N LEU A 217 11.27 -12.83 5.48
CA LEU A 217 10.14 -13.43 4.78
C LEU A 217 9.55 -12.44 3.77
N PRO A 218 9.69 -12.70 2.46
CA PRO A 218 8.82 -12.12 1.44
C PRO A 218 7.53 -12.94 1.34
N ARG A 219 6.39 -12.26 1.27
CA ARG A 219 5.07 -12.88 1.09
C ARG A 219 4.17 -11.97 0.27
N THR A 220 3.47 -12.55 -0.69
CA THR A 220 2.38 -11.87 -1.40
C THR A 220 1.05 -12.38 -0.85
N ILE A 221 0.17 -11.45 -0.47
CA ILE A 221 -1.19 -11.73 -0.02
C ILE A 221 -2.16 -11.35 -1.16
N PRO A 222 -3.03 -12.27 -1.61
CA PRO A 222 -3.93 -12.05 -2.75
C PRO A 222 -5.19 -11.26 -2.35
N ILE A 223 -5.08 -10.34 -1.39
CA ILE A 223 -6.16 -9.44 -0.95
C ILE A 223 -5.60 -8.03 -0.93
N ALA A 224 -6.35 -7.09 -1.51
CA ALA A 224 -5.89 -5.74 -1.83
C ALA A 224 -7.06 -4.78 -2.11
N GLY A 225 -6.73 -3.54 -2.46
CA GLY A 225 -7.67 -2.44 -2.69
C GLY A 225 -8.89 -2.76 -3.56
N ASN A 226 -8.71 -3.53 -4.64
CA ASN A 226 -9.77 -3.88 -5.58
C ASN A 226 -10.81 -4.82 -4.97
N HIS A 227 -10.43 -5.65 -4.00
CA HIS A 227 -11.37 -6.53 -3.31
C HIS A 227 -12.37 -5.71 -2.49
N PHE A 228 -11.91 -4.64 -1.85
CA PHE A 228 -12.78 -3.71 -1.13
C PHE A 228 -13.71 -2.96 -2.08
N THR A 229 -13.20 -2.53 -3.23
CA THR A 229 -14.01 -1.87 -4.28
C THR A 229 -15.07 -2.81 -4.83
N GLN A 230 -14.70 -4.06 -5.10
CA GLN A 230 -15.62 -5.07 -5.61
C GLN A 230 -16.72 -5.38 -4.57
N ALA A 231 -16.37 -5.47 -3.28
CA ALA A 231 -17.37 -5.68 -2.23
C ALA A 231 -18.41 -4.55 -2.15
N ILE A 232 -18.01 -3.30 -2.44
CA ILE A 232 -18.94 -2.17 -2.57
C ILE A 232 -19.82 -2.31 -3.82
N VAL A 233 -19.26 -2.73 -4.97
CA VAL A 233 -20.04 -3.01 -6.19
C VAL A 233 -21.13 -4.05 -5.93
N ASP A 234 -20.78 -5.11 -5.21
CA ASP A 234 -21.65 -6.26 -4.97
C ASP A 234 -22.71 -5.93 -3.91
N SER A 235 -22.31 -5.31 -2.80
CA SER A 235 -23.19 -5.07 -1.64
C SER A 235 -24.05 -3.81 -1.80
N LEU A 236 -23.55 -2.79 -2.49
CA LEU A 236 -24.23 -1.50 -2.69
C LEU A 236 -24.65 -1.30 -4.16
N ALA A 237 -25.03 -2.38 -4.84
CA ALA A 237 -25.42 -2.35 -6.26
C ALA A 237 -26.51 -1.31 -6.58
N TYR A 238 -27.35 -0.94 -5.61
CA TYR A 238 -28.40 0.08 -5.74
C TYR A 238 -27.88 1.53 -5.64
N ARG A 239 -26.68 1.74 -5.11
CA ARG A 239 -26.00 3.06 -5.06
C ARG A 239 -24.94 3.22 -6.14
N VAL A 240 -24.43 2.13 -6.67
CA VAL A 240 -23.38 2.14 -7.69
C VAL A 240 -24.01 2.40 -9.07
N GLU A 241 -23.96 3.65 -9.50
CA GLU A 241 -24.28 4.11 -10.85
C GLU A 241 -23.37 3.50 -11.95
N GLY A 242 -23.88 3.49 -13.19
CA GLY A 242 -23.20 2.96 -14.37
C GLY A 242 -23.87 1.69 -14.91
N THR A 243 -23.90 1.54 -16.23
CA THR A 243 -24.44 0.32 -16.87
C THR A 243 -23.34 -0.67 -17.23
N ASP A 244 -22.14 -0.16 -17.49
CA ASP A 244 -20.96 -0.99 -17.77
C ASP A 244 -20.26 -1.41 -16.45
N PRO A 245 -19.75 -2.65 -16.33
CA PRO A 245 -19.02 -3.09 -15.14
C PRO A 245 -17.87 -2.16 -14.72
N ARG A 246 -17.19 -1.52 -15.68
CA ARG A 246 -16.07 -0.61 -15.39
C ARG A 246 -16.54 0.71 -14.81
N GLU A 247 -17.62 1.28 -15.33
CA GLU A 247 -18.24 2.49 -14.79
C GLU A 247 -18.67 2.28 -13.34
N ARG A 248 -19.30 1.12 -13.08
CA ARG A 248 -19.71 0.71 -11.73
C ARG A 248 -18.51 0.57 -10.79
N PHE A 249 -17.44 -0.09 -11.23
CA PHE A 249 -16.22 -0.22 -10.45
C PHE A 249 -15.58 1.15 -10.15
N ALA A 250 -15.50 2.04 -11.15
CA ALA A 250 -14.96 3.38 -10.98
C ALA A 250 -15.79 4.25 -10.01
N HIS A 251 -17.12 4.10 -10.02
CA HIS A 251 -17.98 4.77 -9.04
C HIS A 251 -17.80 4.18 -7.63
N ALA A 252 -17.76 2.86 -7.49
CA ALA A 252 -17.47 2.21 -6.21
C ALA A 252 -16.09 2.62 -5.64
N GLU A 253 -15.08 2.83 -6.48
CA GLU A 253 -13.77 3.33 -6.05
C GLU A 253 -13.86 4.74 -5.46
N LYS A 254 -14.72 5.61 -6.02
CA LYS A 254 -14.98 6.94 -5.46
C LYS A 254 -15.64 6.82 -4.08
N LEU A 255 -16.68 5.99 -3.96
CA LEU A 255 -17.34 5.72 -2.68
C LEU A 255 -16.35 5.19 -1.64
N LYS A 256 -15.47 4.26 -2.03
CA LYS A 256 -14.41 3.74 -1.16
C LYS A 256 -13.49 4.86 -0.66
N ARG A 257 -13.00 5.72 -1.56
CA ARG A 257 -12.06 6.78 -1.20
C ARG A 257 -12.67 7.84 -0.28
N GLU A 258 -13.96 8.10 -0.41
CA GLU A 258 -14.66 9.16 0.32
C GLU A 258 -15.25 8.67 1.66
N TYR A 259 -15.78 7.44 1.69
CA TYR A 259 -16.57 6.94 2.82
C TYR A 259 -15.95 5.74 3.54
N ALA A 260 -14.99 5.01 2.94
CA ALA A 260 -14.43 3.83 3.61
C ALA A 260 -13.61 4.22 4.85
N ALA A 261 -14.08 3.74 6.00
CA ALA A 261 -13.41 3.83 7.27
C ALA A 261 -13.65 2.54 8.04
N VAL A 262 -12.66 2.09 8.81
CA VAL A 262 -12.88 1.00 9.76
C VAL A 262 -13.56 1.57 11.01
N LEU A 263 -14.81 1.17 11.21
CA LEU A 263 -15.65 1.58 12.34
C LEU A 263 -15.38 0.66 13.54
N LEU A 264 -14.41 1.05 14.38
CA LEU A 264 -13.87 0.22 15.46
C LEU A 264 -14.94 -0.21 16.47
N GLU A 265 -15.87 0.69 16.77
CA GLU A 265 -17.00 0.48 17.66
C GLU A 265 -17.98 -0.60 17.17
N ARG A 266 -18.00 -0.90 15.87
CA ARG A 266 -18.88 -1.91 15.27
C ARG A 266 -18.26 -3.31 15.18
N LEU A 267 -16.96 -3.43 15.41
CA LEU A 267 -16.24 -4.70 15.25
C LEU A 267 -16.38 -5.67 16.44
N GLY A 268 -17.08 -5.27 17.52
CA GLY A 268 -17.20 -6.07 18.75
C GLY A 268 -15.87 -6.22 19.50
N PRO A 269 -15.87 -6.78 20.72
CA PRO A 269 -14.62 -7.05 21.43
C PRO A 269 -13.79 -8.12 20.71
N SER A 270 -12.49 -7.83 20.56
CA SER A 270 -11.51 -8.66 19.85
C SER A 270 -11.55 -10.12 20.32
N GLY A 271 -11.78 -11.05 19.39
CA GLY A 271 -11.80 -12.49 19.65
C GLY A 271 -13.07 -13.24 19.22
N ALA A 272 -14.14 -12.55 18.85
CA ALA A 272 -15.25 -13.17 18.12
C ALA A 272 -15.06 -12.88 16.62
N ALA A 273 -14.77 -13.91 15.83
CA ALA A 273 -15.08 -13.81 14.40
C ALA A 273 -16.54 -13.33 14.29
N PRO A 274 -16.87 -12.34 13.44
CA PRO A 274 -18.25 -12.04 13.20
C PRO A 274 -18.88 -13.32 12.67
N THR A 275 -19.82 -13.89 13.42
CA THR A 275 -20.75 -14.85 12.85
C THR A 275 -21.62 -14.04 11.88
N TYR A 276 -21.12 -13.82 10.66
CA TYR A 276 -21.99 -13.51 9.54
C TYR A 276 -22.90 -14.72 9.42
N GLY A 277 -24.15 -14.54 9.86
CA GLY A 277 -25.14 -15.60 9.91
C GLY A 277 -25.22 -16.28 8.55
N THR A 278 -24.85 -17.55 8.50
CA THR A 278 -25.30 -18.46 7.47
C THR A 278 -26.78 -18.71 7.66
N GLU A 279 -27.61 -17.70 7.36
CA GLU A 279 -29.04 -17.87 7.16
C GLU A 279 -29.35 -17.65 5.68
N PHE A 280 -28.94 -18.63 4.86
CA PHE A 280 -29.72 -18.98 3.70
C PHE A 280 -31.07 -19.50 4.21
N GLY A 281 -32.04 -18.59 4.36
CA GLY A 281 -33.43 -18.96 4.61
C GLY A 281 -33.95 -19.78 3.44
N ALA A 282 -34.22 -21.07 3.68
CA ALA A 282 -35.13 -21.82 2.84
C ALA A 282 -36.50 -21.10 2.81
N PRO A 283 -37.24 -21.13 1.68
CA PRO A 283 -38.35 -20.23 1.46
C PRO A 283 -39.50 -20.59 2.39
N THR A 284 -39.86 -19.68 3.28
CA THR A 284 -41.09 -19.79 4.07
C THR A 284 -41.80 -18.44 4.08
N GLY A 285 -43.09 -18.46 3.73
CA GLY A 285 -44.01 -17.35 3.94
C GLY A 285 -44.66 -16.80 2.68
N MET A 286 -45.79 -17.40 2.29
CA MET A 286 -46.76 -16.78 1.39
C MET A 286 -47.20 -15.41 1.95
N ILE A 287 -47.23 -14.39 1.09
CA ILE A 287 -47.78 -13.06 1.41
C ILE A 287 -49.32 -13.15 1.31
N ASP A 288 -50.00 -12.84 2.42
CA ASP A 288 -51.45 -12.65 2.47
C ASP A 288 -51.82 -11.23 2.02
N PHE A 289 -52.44 -11.13 0.83
CA PHE A 289 -52.84 -9.87 0.19
C PHE A 289 -54.22 -9.34 0.65
N SER A 290 -54.72 -9.76 1.81
CA SER A 290 -56.06 -9.37 2.28
C SER A 290 -56.14 -8.08 3.11
N GLN A 291 -55.05 -7.33 3.29
CA GLN A 291 -55.10 -6.04 4.02
C GLN A 291 -54.86 -4.82 3.12
N PRO A 292 -55.75 -3.81 3.13
CA PRO A 292 -55.49 -2.52 2.50
C PRO A 292 -54.54 -1.66 3.35
N PRO A 293 -53.68 -0.84 2.72
CA PRO A 293 -52.72 0.01 3.43
C PRO A 293 -53.42 1.19 4.13
N SER A 294 -53.09 1.43 5.41
CA SER A 294 -53.52 2.60 6.16
C SER A 294 -52.74 3.84 5.73
N ALA A 295 -53.45 4.85 5.23
CA ALA A 295 -52.91 6.17 4.91
C ALA A 295 -52.71 7.02 6.17
N GLY A 296 -51.48 7.52 6.36
CA GLY A 296 -51.17 8.58 7.34
C GLY A 296 -51.09 9.94 6.63
N MET A 297 -52.00 10.85 6.99
CA MET A 297 -52.01 12.25 6.57
C MET A 297 -50.85 13.02 7.22
N VAL A 298 -50.21 13.90 6.46
CA VAL A 298 -49.22 14.87 6.93
C VAL A 298 -49.89 16.23 7.04
N ASP A 299 -49.84 16.85 8.22
CA ASP A 299 -50.39 18.17 8.54
C ASP A 299 -49.41 19.28 8.13
N PHE A 300 -49.88 20.22 7.31
CA PHE A 300 -49.14 21.37 6.80
C PHE A 300 -49.66 22.68 7.40
N SER A 301 -49.55 22.84 8.72
CA SER A 301 -49.94 24.07 9.40
C SER A 301 -48.92 24.55 10.44
N SER A 302 -47.83 25.17 9.99
CA SER A 302 -47.10 26.15 10.81
C SER A 302 -46.40 27.16 9.92
N GLY A 303 -46.68 28.44 10.19
CA GLY A 303 -46.45 29.56 9.27
C GLY A 303 -44.99 30.02 9.15
N PHE A 304 -44.72 30.64 8.01
CA PHE A 304 -43.52 31.42 7.73
C PHE A 304 -43.50 32.67 8.61
N GLY A 305 -42.52 32.77 9.51
CA GLY A 305 -42.16 34.00 10.21
C GLY A 305 -40.98 34.68 9.50
N GLU A 306 -41.10 35.98 9.27
CA GLU A 306 -40.07 36.82 8.63
C GLU A 306 -38.82 36.98 9.52
N PRO A 307 -37.60 37.06 8.95
CA PRO A 307 -36.40 37.35 9.72
C PRO A 307 -36.22 38.86 9.96
N THR A 308 -36.12 39.26 11.22
CA THR A 308 -35.61 40.57 11.65
C THR A 308 -34.08 40.51 11.74
N PHE A 309 -33.40 41.44 11.07
CA PHE A 309 -31.96 41.63 11.16
C PHE A 309 -31.65 42.68 12.23
N ASP A 310 -31.12 42.26 13.38
CA ASP A 310 -30.50 43.17 14.35
C ASP A 310 -28.98 43.13 14.17
N VAL A 311 -28.41 44.31 13.89
CA VAL A 311 -26.97 44.55 13.83
C VAL A 311 -26.54 45.06 15.21
N GLU A 312 -25.86 44.23 16.00
CA GLU A 312 -25.20 44.68 17.22
C GLU A 312 -23.80 45.25 16.91
N GLU A 313 -23.54 46.48 17.35
CA GLU A 313 -22.25 47.15 17.30
C GLU A 313 -21.25 46.49 18.29
N GLU A 314 -20.15 45.95 17.77
CA GLU A 314 -19.01 45.52 18.59
C GLU A 314 -18.29 46.74 19.21
N LYS A 315 -18.29 46.79 20.55
CA LYS A 315 -17.39 47.67 21.32
C LYS A 315 -16.02 46.99 21.51
N PRO A 316 -14.90 47.74 21.55
CA PRO A 316 -13.58 47.15 21.73
C PRO A 316 -13.39 46.66 23.17
N ALA A 317 -12.85 45.46 23.33
CA ALA A 317 -12.53 44.85 24.62
C ALA A 317 -11.25 45.45 25.24
N GLU A 318 -11.30 45.74 26.55
CA GLU A 318 -10.14 46.08 27.38
C GLU A 318 -9.33 44.81 27.74
N PRO A 319 -8.00 44.92 27.97
CA PRO A 319 -7.14 43.76 28.19
C PRO A 319 -7.31 43.20 29.60
N SER A 320 -7.88 41.99 29.69
CA SER A 320 -8.02 41.21 30.92
C SER A 320 -6.73 40.45 31.27
N GLN A 321 -6.37 40.53 32.56
CA GLN A 321 -5.20 39.89 33.16
C GLN A 321 -5.31 38.35 33.13
N GLU A 322 -4.29 37.66 32.62
CA GLU A 322 -4.19 36.19 32.63
C GLU A 322 -3.99 35.67 34.07
N GLN A 323 -4.97 34.89 34.56
CA GLN A 323 -4.79 33.95 35.67
C GLN A 323 -4.39 32.58 35.11
N PRO A 324 -3.55 31.78 35.81
CA PRO A 324 -3.14 30.47 35.32
C PRO A 324 -4.33 29.50 35.32
N ALA A 325 -4.62 28.91 34.17
CA ALA A 325 -5.71 27.95 33.99
C ALA A 325 -5.43 26.63 34.73
N GLU A 326 -6.41 26.17 35.51
CA GLU A 326 -6.47 24.81 36.03
C GLU A 326 -6.54 23.80 34.87
N PRO A 327 -6.01 22.57 35.05
CA PRO A 327 -6.01 21.56 33.99
C PRO A 327 -7.45 21.18 33.62
N ALA A 328 -7.86 21.59 32.41
CA ALA A 328 -9.14 21.24 31.85
C ALA A 328 -9.27 19.71 31.76
N THR A 329 -10.28 19.17 32.43
CA THR A 329 -10.73 17.80 32.19
C THR A 329 -11.15 17.71 30.71
N PRO A 330 -10.69 16.70 29.94
CA PRO A 330 -11.07 16.62 28.54
C PRO A 330 -12.59 16.55 28.44
N ALA A 331 -13.16 17.49 27.68
CA ALA A 331 -14.58 17.49 27.39
C ALA A 331 -14.98 16.11 26.82
N PRO A 332 -16.17 15.58 27.16
CA PRO A 332 -16.69 14.38 26.52
C PRO A 332 -16.70 14.62 25.01
N VAL A 333 -16.00 13.77 24.26
CA VAL A 333 -16.08 13.77 22.80
C VAL A 333 -17.51 13.37 22.47
N GLU A 334 -18.33 14.33 22.02
CA GLU A 334 -19.65 14.01 21.49
C GLU A 334 -19.47 13.00 20.34
N PRO A 335 -20.23 11.89 20.32
CA PRO A 335 -20.08 10.90 19.26
C PRO A 335 -20.37 11.58 17.92
N GLU A 336 -19.37 11.62 17.02
CA GLU A 336 -19.56 12.04 15.63
C GLU A 336 -20.75 11.25 15.06
N GLU A 337 -21.84 11.94 14.71
CA GLU A 337 -22.93 11.34 13.94
C GLU A 337 -22.32 10.69 12.70
N THR A 338 -22.33 9.36 12.69
CA THR A 338 -21.65 8.61 11.65
C THR A 338 -22.57 8.58 10.45
N ASP A 339 -22.19 9.29 9.40
CA ASP A 339 -22.89 9.33 8.11
C ASP A 339 -23.43 7.93 7.73
N PRO A 340 -24.74 7.76 7.50
CA PRO A 340 -25.35 6.48 7.14
C PRO A 340 -24.64 5.79 5.98
N LEU A 341 -24.13 6.55 5.01
CA LEU A 341 -23.39 6.00 3.88
C LEU A 341 -22.05 5.40 4.29
N ARG A 342 -21.37 5.96 5.30
CA ARG A 342 -20.15 5.36 5.86
C ARG A 342 -20.43 4.01 6.53
N ILE A 343 -21.58 3.88 7.20
CA ILE A 343 -21.99 2.62 7.81
C ILE A 343 -22.23 1.56 6.73
N GLU A 344 -22.98 1.89 5.68
CA GLU A 344 -23.24 0.96 4.58
C GLU A 344 -21.96 0.55 3.84
N VAL A 345 -21.05 1.49 3.58
CA VAL A 345 -19.74 1.19 2.96
C VAL A 345 -18.90 0.32 3.90
N PHE A 346 -18.89 0.60 5.21
CA PHE A 346 -18.20 -0.23 6.18
C PHE A 346 -18.74 -1.67 6.20
N ASP A 347 -20.06 -1.84 6.29
CA ASP A 347 -20.71 -3.15 6.32
C ASP A 347 -20.40 -3.94 5.02
N ALA A 348 -20.30 -3.27 3.88
CA ALA A 348 -19.89 -3.87 2.61
C ALA A 348 -18.43 -4.37 2.62
N ILE A 349 -17.50 -3.60 3.18
CA ILE A 349 -16.06 -3.95 3.17
C ILE A 349 -15.62 -4.85 4.34
N ALA A 350 -16.44 -4.98 5.39
CA ALA A 350 -16.09 -5.70 6.61
C ALA A 350 -15.73 -7.19 6.41
N PRO A 351 -16.39 -7.97 5.52
CA PRO A 351 -15.95 -9.33 5.20
C PRO A 351 -14.53 -9.36 4.61
N VAL A 352 -14.22 -8.45 3.69
CA VAL A 352 -12.89 -8.34 3.06
C VAL A 352 -11.83 -7.93 4.08
N LEU A 353 -12.16 -7.08 5.06
CA LEU A 353 -11.27 -6.75 6.18
C LEU A 353 -10.95 -7.99 7.03
N GLY A 354 -11.95 -8.84 7.28
CA GLY A 354 -11.78 -10.11 8.00
C GLY A 354 -10.85 -11.08 7.25
N ASP A 355 -11.06 -11.24 5.95
CA ASP A 355 -10.22 -12.10 5.11
C ASP A 355 -8.78 -11.56 5.02
N PHE A 356 -8.61 -10.25 4.85
CA PHE A 356 -7.31 -9.59 4.86
C PHE A 356 -6.56 -9.82 6.18
N LEU A 357 -7.24 -9.62 7.31
CA LEU A 357 -6.67 -9.86 8.64
C LEU A 357 -6.26 -11.33 8.83
N ALA A 358 -7.09 -12.28 8.37
CA ALA A 358 -6.77 -13.70 8.46
C ALA A 358 -5.51 -14.06 7.65
N GLU A 359 -5.36 -13.50 6.45
CA GLU A 359 -4.17 -13.67 5.60
C GLU A 359 -2.90 -13.07 6.22
N VAL A 360 -3.01 -11.87 6.82
CA VAL A 360 -1.90 -11.26 7.56
C VAL A 360 -1.52 -12.12 8.77
N ARG A 361 -2.50 -12.54 9.60
CA ARG A 361 -2.26 -13.43 10.77
C ARG A 361 -1.54 -14.71 10.36
N ARG A 362 -2.03 -15.40 9.33
CA ARG A 362 -1.43 -16.63 8.80
C ARG A 362 0.02 -16.42 8.36
N SER A 363 0.32 -15.27 7.74
CA SER A 363 1.68 -14.94 7.29
C SER A 363 2.62 -14.66 8.47
N LEU A 364 2.13 -14.01 9.53
CA LEU A 364 2.88 -13.78 10.77
C LEU A 364 3.12 -15.09 11.55
N GLU A 365 2.13 -15.98 11.60
CA GLU A 365 2.25 -17.31 12.21
C GLU A 365 3.26 -18.18 11.47
N PHE A 366 3.24 -18.16 10.13
CA PHE A 366 4.25 -18.85 9.32
C PHE A 366 5.67 -18.37 9.65
N TYR A 367 5.87 -17.06 9.80
CA TYR A 367 7.16 -16.50 10.22
C TYR A 367 7.56 -16.97 11.63
N ARG A 368 6.65 -16.87 12.60
CA ARG A 368 6.89 -17.29 14.00
C ARG A 368 7.19 -18.78 14.12
N GLY A 369 6.59 -19.61 13.27
CA GLY A 369 6.87 -21.05 13.22
C GLY A 369 8.24 -21.40 12.65
N ARG A 370 8.82 -20.54 11.79
CA ARG A 370 10.14 -20.76 11.17
C ARG A 370 11.30 -20.25 12.01
N VAL A 371 11.08 -19.22 12.83
CA VAL A 371 12.16 -18.56 13.60
C VAL A 371 11.87 -18.67 15.09
N GLN A 372 12.72 -19.41 15.81
CA GLN A 372 12.60 -19.58 17.25
C GLN A 372 12.76 -18.22 17.97
N GLY A 373 11.82 -17.88 18.85
CA GLY A 373 11.85 -16.61 19.57
C GLY A 373 11.53 -15.38 18.72
N ALA A 374 10.95 -15.57 17.52
CA ALA A 374 10.53 -14.48 16.65
C ALA A 374 9.61 -13.47 17.37
N ARG A 375 10.14 -12.26 17.59
CA ARG A 375 9.35 -11.10 17.98
C ARG A 375 9.02 -10.27 16.75
N ILE A 376 7.91 -9.54 16.81
CA ILE A 376 7.56 -8.55 15.80
C ILE A 376 7.27 -7.26 16.58
N ASP A 377 8.10 -6.25 16.36
CA ASP A 377 8.10 -5.02 17.14
C ASP A 377 7.07 -4.02 16.59
N GLU A 378 6.91 -3.94 15.27
CA GLU A 378 5.91 -3.07 14.64
C GLU A 378 5.54 -3.52 13.21
N ILE A 379 4.39 -3.05 12.73
CA ILE A 379 3.94 -3.14 11.35
C ILE A 379 3.87 -1.72 10.76
N VAL A 380 4.42 -1.54 9.57
CA VAL A 380 4.33 -0.29 8.81
C VAL A 380 3.49 -0.53 7.56
N LEU A 381 2.38 0.19 7.45
CA LEU A 381 1.47 0.16 6.30
C LEU A 381 1.91 1.18 5.26
N CYS A 382 1.90 0.78 3.99
CA CYS A 382 2.02 1.68 2.85
C CYS A 382 1.12 1.20 1.70
N GLY A 383 1.12 1.94 0.60
CA GLY A 383 0.24 1.69 -0.54
C GLY A 383 -1.08 2.45 -0.46
N GLY A 384 -1.91 2.28 -1.49
CA GLY A 384 -3.16 3.03 -1.65
C GLY A 384 -4.17 2.76 -0.55
N THR A 385 -4.31 1.50 -0.16
CA THR A 385 -5.32 1.07 0.81
C THR A 385 -4.90 1.40 2.26
N ALA A 386 -3.61 1.63 2.52
CA ALA A 386 -3.14 2.11 3.83
C ALA A 386 -3.73 3.48 4.23
N ARG A 387 -4.31 4.22 3.28
CA ARG A 387 -5.02 5.49 3.52
C ARG A 387 -6.43 5.32 4.08
N MET A 388 -6.97 4.10 4.14
CA MET A 388 -8.29 3.83 4.70
C MET A 388 -8.30 4.21 6.20
N LYS A 389 -9.23 5.08 6.60
CA LYS A 389 -9.29 5.62 7.96
C LYS A 389 -9.40 4.48 8.98
N ASN A 390 -8.56 4.52 10.02
CA ASN A 390 -8.47 3.55 11.13
C ASN A 390 -8.04 2.11 10.74
N LEU A 391 -7.57 1.85 9.53
CA LEU A 391 -7.06 0.52 9.15
C LEU A 391 -5.86 0.11 10.02
N ASP A 392 -4.96 1.05 10.31
CA ASP A 392 -3.85 0.90 11.24
C ASP A 392 -4.31 0.52 12.65
N LYS A 393 -5.28 1.25 13.21
CA LYS A 393 -5.82 0.99 14.55
C LYS A 393 -6.51 -0.36 14.63
N PHE A 394 -7.26 -0.73 13.61
CA PHE A 394 -7.91 -2.03 13.51
C PHE A 394 -6.88 -3.17 13.54
N LEU A 395 -5.87 -3.10 12.67
CA LEU A 395 -4.81 -4.11 12.65
C LEU A 395 -4.03 -4.13 13.97
N ALA A 396 -3.78 -2.97 14.58
CA ALA A 396 -3.09 -2.90 15.87
C ALA A 396 -3.88 -3.59 16.99
N GLN A 397 -5.18 -3.34 17.06
CA GLN A 397 -6.08 -3.95 18.02
C GLN A 397 -6.17 -5.48 17.81
N GLU A 398 -6.35 -5.91 16.56
CA GLU A 398 -6.59 -7.31 16.22
C GLU A 398 -5.32 -8.18 16.24
N LEU A 399 -4.15 -7.61 15.95
CA LEU A 399 -2.88 -8.33 15.93
C LEU A 399 -2.12 -8.23 17.25
N GLY A 400 -2.46 -7.25 18.10
CA GLY A 400 -1.72 -6.94 19.32
C GLY A 400 -0.29 -6.46 19.04
N ILE A 401 -0.04 -5.89 17.86
CA ILE A 401 1.26 -5.38 17.40
C ILE A 401 1.08 -3.90 17.05
N PRO A 402 1.99 -2.99 17.43
CA PRO A 402 1.92 -1.60 16.99
C PRO A 402 1.88 -1.49 15.46
N VAL A 403 0.93 -0.72 14.93
CA VAL A 403 0.80 -0.46 13.49
C VAL A 403 0.85 1.04 13.23
N SER A 404 1.58 1.45 12.19
CA SER A 404 1.67 2.84 11.75
C SER A 404 1.58 2.95 10.23
N VAL A 405 1.15 4.10 9.71
CA VAL A 405 1.17 4.39 8.28
C VAL A 405 2.49 5.07 7.91
N ALA A 406 3.11 4.63 6.83
CA ALA A 406 4.36 5.17 6.34
C ALA A 406 4.23 6.64 5.91
N ASP A 407 5.10 7.49 6.44
CA ASP A 407 5.33 8.85 5.94
C ASP A 407 6.83 9.04 5.69
N PRO A 408 7.32 8.74 4.47
CA PRO A 408 8.72 8.93 4.12
C PRO A 408 9.08 10.39 3.84
N LEU A 409 8.11 11.33 3.91
CA LEU A 409 8.30 12.73 3.51
C LEU A 409 8.44 13.69 4.70
N THR A 410 8.21 13.23 5.94
CA THR A 410 8.16 14.07 7.16
C THR A 410 9.41 14.94 7.38
N HIS A 411 10.57 14.56 6.82
CA HIS A 411 11.86 15.26 7.02
C HIS A 411 12.44 15.87 5.74
N GLN A 412 11.64 16.06 4.69
CA GLN A 412 12.13 16.53 3.39
C GLN A 412 11.79 18.01 3.15
N GLU A 413 12.56 18.92 3.76
CA GLU A 413 12.36 20.37 3.65
C GLU A 413 12.30 20.89 2.19
N ALA A 414 13.05 20.25 1.29
CA ALA A 414 13.07 20.58 -0.13
C ALA A 414 11.69 20.40 -0.81
N LEU A 415 10.89 19.42 -0.38
CA LEU A 415 9.56 19.15 -0.94
C LEU A 415 8.52 20.16 -0.46
N VAL A 416 8.60 20.61 0.79
CA VAL A 416 7.66 21.58 1.37
C VAL A 416 7.67 22.92 0.61
N ARG A 417 8.78 23.24 -0.09
CA ARG A 417 8.87 24.44 -0.94
C ARG A 417 8.17 24.29 -2.29
N ARG A 418 7.94 23.06 -2.75
CA ARG A 418 7.41 22.75 -4.09
C ARG A 418 5.96 22.28 -4.07
N TYR A 419 5.53 21.69 -2.96
CA TYR A 419 4.21 21.07 -2.83
C TYR A 419 3.48 21.56 -1.57
N THR A 420 2.15 21.51 -1.60
CA THR A 420 1.34 21.81 -0.41
C THR A 420 1.40 20.65 0.58
N MET A 421 1.36 20.96 1.88
CA MET A 421 1.34 19.91 2.93
C MET A 421 0.18 18.91 2.79
N PRO A 422 -1.07 19.33 2.46
CA PRO A 422 -2.16 18.39 2.22
C PRO A 422 -1.85 17.40 1.10
N TYR A 423 -1.25 17.86 0.00
CA TYR A 423 -0.85 16.96 -1.09
C TYR A 423 0.23 15.97 -0.62
N LEU A 424 1.27 16.44 0.07
CA LEU A 424 2.34 15.56 0.56
C LEU A 424 1.82 14.49 1.52
N GLN A 425 0.95 14.87 2.47
CA GLN A 425 0.30 13.92 3.38
C GLN A 425 -0.55 12.90 2.62
N GLU A 426 -1.22 13.32 1.54
CA GLU A 426 -2.03 12.43 0.72
C GLU A 426 -1.19 11.38 -0.01
N VAL A 427 -0.05 11.77 -0.56
CA VAL A 427 0.77 10.89 -1.42
C VAL A 427 1.88 10.15 -0.66
N ALA A 428 2.25 10.59 0.54
CA ALA A 428 3.35 10.01 1.31
C ALA A 428 3.26 8.48 1.46
N PRO A 429 2.11 7.86 1.81
CA PRO A 429 2.01 6.41 1.92
C PRO A 429 2.15 5.67 0.58
N LEU A 430 2.00 6.35 -0.56
CA LEU A 430 2.06 5.78 -1.91
C LEU A 430 3.50 5.69 -2.46
N LEU A 431 4.41 6.48 -1.89
CA LEU A 431 5.75 6.71 -2.42
C LEU A 431 6.88 5.81 -1.88
N PRO A 432 6.74 4.94 -0.86
CA PRO A 432 7.86 4.15 -0.37
C PRO A 432 8.56 3.30 -1.43
N VAL A 433 7.81 2.71 -2.37
CA VAL A 433 8.41 1.95 -3.48
C VAL A 433 9.20 2.89 -4.39
N ALA A 434 8.59 3.96 -4.90
CA ALA A 434 9.24 4.90 -5.81
C ALA A 434 10.51 5.53 -5.20
N ILE A 435 10.47 5.95 -3.93
CA ILE A 435 11.66 6.50 -3.24
C ILE A 435 12.74 5.43 -3.11
N GLY A 436 12.34 4.21 -2.76
CA GLY A 436 13.23 3.08 -2.53
C GLY A 436 13.98 2.62 -3.78
N LEU A 437 13.29 2.69 -4.92
CA LEU A 437 13.88 2.47 -6.24
C LEU A 437 14.90 3.55 -6.57
N ALA A 438 14.57 4.82 -6.30
CA ALA A 438 15.46 5.95 -6.60
C ALA A 438 16.78 5.91 -5.80
N ILE A 439 16.72 5.43 -4.55
CA ILE A 439 17.90 5.37 -3.65
C ILE A 439 18.67 4.05 -3.71
N ARG A 440 18.29 3.11 -4.61
CA ARG A 440 18.83 1.75 -4.69
C ARG A 440 20.36 1.69 -4.60
N ASP A 441 21.05 2.55 -5.34
CA ASP A 441 22.52 2.58 -5.43
C ASP A 441 23.12 3.80 -4.70
N MET A 442 22.34 4.43 -3.80
CA MET A 442 22.74 5.62 -3.03
C MET A 442 22.95 5.32 -1.54
N ILE A 443 22.38 4.22 -1.04
CA ILE A 443 22.47 3.79 0.35
C ILE A 443 23.00 2.35 0.44
N ASP A 444 23.66 2.03 1.55
CA ASP A 444 24.27 0.72 1.83
C ASP A 444 23.27 -0.33 2.35
#